data_AF-A0A841PG02-F1
#
_entry.id   AF-A0A841PG02-F1
#
_cell.length_a   1.000
_cell.length_b   1.000
_cell.length_c   1.000
_cell.angle_alpha   90.00
_cell.angle_beta   90.00
_cell.angle_gamma   90.00
#
_symmetry.space_group_name_H-M   'P 1'
#
loop_
_entity.id
_entity.type
_entity.pdbx_description
1 polymer ?
#
loop_
_entity_poly.entity_id
_entity_poly.type
_entity_poly.pdbx_seq_one_letter_code
_entity_poly.pdbx_strand_id
1 'polypeptide(L)' 'MSEAIAMFDFQRQLQRDFDGAKRSALEKEFDTCRQLLKREMDAGVSKQEFEVLAAIVDAIGAATEVINTI' A
#
# COMPACT_ATOMS: atom_id res chain seq x y z
N MET A 1 -21.21 16.02 6.96
CA MET A 1 -20.94 14.95 5.97
C MET A 1 -20.20 13.85 6.72
N SER A 2 -20.76 12.64 6.78
CA SER A 2 -20.19 11.57 7.61
C SER A 2 -18.92 10.99 6.98
N GLU A 3 -17.95 10.62 7.80
CA GLU A 3 -16.68 9.97 7.41
C GLU A 3 -16.86 8.79 6.44
N ALA A 4 -18.00 8.09 6.52
CA ALA A 4 -18.33 6.99 5.63
C ALA A 4 -18.41 7.40 4.15
N ILE A 5 -18.83 8.63 3.84
CA ILE A 5 -18.88 9.11 2.44
C ILE A 5 -17.46 9.32 1.90
N ALA A 6 -16.56 9.87 2.71
CA ALA A 6 -15.16 10.09 2.36
C ALA A 6 -14.38 8.77 2.20
N MET A 7 -14.69 7.76 3.03
CA MET A 7 -14.04 6.45 2.98
C MET A 7 -14.17 5.76 1.61
N PHE A 8 -15.30 5.96 0.92
CA PHE A 8 -15.55 5.36 -0.40
C PHE A 8 -15.21 6.28 -1.57
N ASP A 9 -14.76 7.51 -1.33
CA ASP A 9 -14.43 8.44 -2.42
C ASP A 9 -13.15 8.01 -3.14
N PHE A 10 -12.17 7.48 -2.41
CA PHE A 10 -10.95 6.93 -3.02
C PHE A 10 -11.25 5.67 -3.85
N GLN A 11 -12.06 4.75 -3.31
CA GLN A 11 -12.54 3.59 -4.06
C GLN A 11 -13.30 4.01 -5.32
N ARG A 12 -14.20 5.01 -5.24
CA ARG A 12 -14.92 5.53 -6.41
C ARG A 12 -13.99 6.17 -7.44
N GLN A 13 -12.91 6.82 -7.01
CA GLN A 13 -11.90 7.36 -7.92
C GLN A 13 -11.12 6.24 -8.63
N LEU A 14 -10.79 5.16 -7.93
CA LEU A 14 -10.14 3.98 -8.50
C LEU A 14 -11.06 3.23 -9.48
N GLN A 15 -12.35 3.07 -9.16
CA GLN A 15 -13.33 2.45 -10.08
C GLN A 15 -13.55 3.27 -11.35
N ARG A 16 -13.29 4.57 -11.30
CA ARG A 16 -13.40 5.51 -12.44
C ARG A 16 -12.06 5.71 -13.16
N ASP A 17 -11.01 5.01 -12.75
CA ASP A 17 -9.68 5.05 -13.35
C ASP A 17 -9.64 4.20 -14.64
N PHE A 18 -10.33 4.67 -15.68
CA PHE A 18 -10.54 3.91 -16.92
C PHE A 18 -9.25 3.57 -17.67
N ASP A 19 -8.19 4.37 -17.51
CA ASP A 19 -6.87 4.11 -18.09
C ASP A 19 -5.93 3.35 -17.14
N GLY A 20 -6.37 3.07 -15.90
CA GLY A 20 -5.59 2.39 -14.87
C GLY A 20 -4.38 3.18 -14.39
N ALA A 21 -4.26 4.47 -14.73
CA ALA A 21 -3.07 5.26 -14.43
C ALA A 21 -2.90 5.49 -12.93
N LYS A 22 -3.99 5.75 -12.20
CA LYS A 22 -3.95 5.92 -10.74
C LYS A 22 -3.65 4.60 -10.05
N ARG A 23 -4.26 3.50 -10.49
CA ARG A 23 -3.95 2.15 -9.98
C ARG A 23 -2.47 1.82 -10.16
N SER A 24 -1.95 2.01 -11.37
CA SER A 24 -0.54 1.73 -11.68
C SER A 24 0.43 2.61 -10.88
N ALA A 25 0.08 3.88 -10.65
CA ALA A 25 0.85 4.77 -9.78
C ALA A 25 0.91 4.25 -8.33
N LEU A 26 -0.24 3.85 -7.76
CA LEU A 26 -0.33 3.28 -6.42
C LEU A 26 0.44 1.97 -6.28
N GLU A 27 0.32 1.06 -7.25
CA GLU A 27 1.10 -0.18 -7.28
C GLU A 27 2.60 0.09 -7.27
N LYS A 28 3.05 1.08 -8.05
CA LYS A 28 4.46 1.47 -8.11
C LYS A 28 4.95 2.09 -6.80
N GLU A 29 4.13 2.92 -6.17
CA GLU A 29 4.44 3.48 -4.84
C GLU A 29 4.54 2.39 -3.78
N PHE A 30 3.59 1.45 -3.77
CA PHE A 30 3.60 0.30 -2.86
C PHE A 30 4.82 -0.59 -3.06
N ASP A 31 5.20 -0.88 -4.31
CA ASP A 31 6.39 -1.67 -4.60
C ASP A 31 7.67 -0.92 -4.18
N THR A 32 7.74 0.39 -4.44
CA THR A 32 8.86 1.22 -4.01
C THR A 32 9.01 1.21 -2.49
N CYS A 33 7.93 1.43 -1.74
CA CYS A 33 7.94 1.37 -0.28
C CYS A 33 8.36 -0.01 0.22
N ARG A 34 7.83 -1.09 -0.37
CA ARG A 34 8.20 -2.46 0.00
C ARG A 34 9.68 -2.73 -0.22
N GLN A 35 10.24 -2.29 -1.35
CA GLN A 35 11.66 -2.46 -1.64
C GLN A 35 12.55 -1.68 -0.67
N LEU A 36 12.17 -0.46 -0.29
CA LEU A 36 12.90 0.34 0.69
C LEU A 36 12.89 -0.32 2.07
N LEU A 37 11.74 -0.79 2.54
CA LEU A 37 11.61 -1.48 3.82
C LEU A 37 12.42 -2.78 3.86
N LYS A 38 12.40 -3.57 2.77
CA LYS A 38 13.22 -4.78 2.66
C LYS A 38 14.72 -4.47 2.73
N ARG A 39 15.18 -3.42 2.03
CA ARG A 39 16.58 -2.99 2.08
C ARG A 39 16.99 -2.56 3.49
N GLU A 40 16.11 -1.88 4.21
CA GLU A 40 16.34 -1.50 5.61
C GLU A 40 16.50 -2.76 6.49
N MET A 41 15.61 -3.74 6.33
CA MET A 41 15.69 -5.03 7.04
C MET A 41 16.99 -5.77 6.71
N ASP A 42 17.39 -5.79 5.44
CA ASP A 42 18.61 -6.45 4.95
C ASP A 42 19.90 -5.75 5.44
N ALA A 43 19.84 -4.45 5.78
CA ALA A 43 20.97 -3.69 6.33
C ALA A 43 21.33 -4.09 7.77
N GLY A 44 20.49 -4.89 8.42
CA GLY A 44 20.70 -5.37 9.78
C GLY A 44 20.05 -4.45 10.81
N VAL A 45 18.80 -4.73 11.12
CA VAL A 45 18.02 -4.05 12.17
C VAL A 45 17.91 -4.92 13.43
N SER A 46 17.52 -4.31 14.54
CA SER A 46 17.17 -5.08 15.73
C SER A 46 15.94 -5.96 15.47
N LYS A 47 15.75 -6.99 16.31
CA LYS A 47 14.57 -7.88 16.21
C LYS A 47 13.24 -7.10 16.29
N GLN A 48 13.16 -6.11 17.17
CA GLN A 48 11.93 -5.33 17.36
C GLN A 48 11.64 -4.45 16.13
N GLU A 49 12.67 -3.83 15.56
CA GLU A 49 12.54 -3.05 14.31
C GLU A 49 12.16 -3.96 13.14
N PHE A 50 12.74 -5.16 13.04
CA PHE A 50 12.36 -6.13 12.02
C PHE A 50 10.88 -6.48 12.10
N GLU A 51 10.35 -6.76 13.31
CA GLU A 51 8.94 -7.10 13.51
C GLU A 51 8.02 -5.95 13.07
N VAL A 52 8.39 -4.69 13.37
CA VAL A 52 7.64 -3.51 12.93
C VAL A 52 7.69 -3.35 11.41
N LEU A 53 8.87 -3.45 10.81
CA LEU A 53 9.06 -3.32 9.35
C LEU A 53 8.32 -4.43 8.60
N ALA A 54 8.35 -5.66 9.12
CA ALA A 54 7.60 -6.79 8.57
C ALA A 54 6.08 -6.53 8.60
N ALA A 55 5.54 -6.05 9.72
CA ALA A 55 4.12 -5.70 9.82
C ALA A 55 3.71 -4.61 8.82
N ILE A 56 4.57 -3.63 8.56
CA ILE A 56 4.32 -2.59 7.55
C ILE A 56 4.33 -3.19 6.14
N VAL A 57 5.28 -4.08 5.83
CA VAL A 57 5.34 -4.78 4.54
C VAL A 57 4.08 -5.61 4.29
N ASP A 58 3.59 -6.31 5.31
CA ASP A 58 2.36 -7.10 5.24
C ASP A 58 1.13 -6.20 5.01
N ALA A 59 1.05 -5.05 5.70
CA ALA A 59 -0.02 -4.08 5.50
C ALA A 59 -0.03 -3.50 4.08
N ILE A 60 1.14 -3.21 3.49
CA ILE A 60 1.26 -2.80 2.08
C ILE A 60 0.82 -3.95 1.16
N GLY A 61 1.13 -5.20 1.50
CA GLY A 61 0.60 -6.39 0.81
C GLY A 61 -0.92 -6.42 0.77
N ALA A 62 -1.56 -6.32 1.93
CA ALA A 62 -3.02 -6.29 2.06
C ALA A 62 -3.64 -5.11 1.29
N ALA A 63 -3.04 -3.92 1.36
CA ALA A 63 -3.51 -2.75 0.61
C ALA A 63 -3.42 -2.97 -0.91
N THR A 64 -2.38 -3.66 -1.39
CA THR A 64 -2.21 -4.02 -2.80
C THR A 64 -3.33 -4.95 -3.25
N GLU A 65 -3.64 -5.98 -2.45
CA GLU A 65 -4.75 -6.90 -2.72
C GLU A 65 -6.09 -6.17 -2.82
N VAL A 66 -6.36 -5.26 -1.89
CA VAL A 66 -7.59 -4.44 -1.90
C VAL A 66 -7.72 -3.67 -3.22
N ILE A 67 -6.67 -2.98 -3.67
CA ILE A 67 -6.71 -2.21 -4.92
C ILE A 67 -6.92 -3.11 -6.14
N ASN A 68 -6.36 -4.32 -6.15
CA ASN A 68 -6.53 -5.30 -7.22
C ASN A 68 -7.92 -5.93 -7.27
N THR A 69 -8.68 -5.88 -6.16
CA THR A 69 -10.06 -6.39 -6.09
C THR A 69 -11.13 -5.35 -6.43
N ILE A 70 -10.76 -4.08 -6.62
CA ILE A 70 -11.66 -2.96 -6.96
C ILE A 70 -11.79 -2.80 -8.47
#